data_AF-A0A2E4WRA4-F1
#
_entry.id   AF-A0A2E4WRA4-F1
#
_cell.length_a   1.000
_cell.length_b   1.000
_cell.length_c   1.000
_cell.angle_alpha   90.00
_cell.angle_beta   90.00
_cell.angle_gamma   90.00
#
_symmetry.space_group_name_H-M   'P 1'
#
loop_
_entity.id
_entity.type
_entity.pdbx_description
1 polymer ?
#
loop_
_entity_poly.entity_id
_entity_poly.type
_entity_poly.pdbx_seq_one_letter_code
_entity_poly.pdbx_strand_id
1 'polypeptide(L)'
;MKFLFLLTIFLFSPSLSDEIIMDMDGNYILMKDDGTFKKLPAPKTGNKYIIKKKKIKKNKKKFKIFKKKEKKARTRSNTGIR
;
A
#
# COMPACT_ATOMS: atom_id res chain seq x y z
N MET A 1 10.56 30.42 8.47
CA MET A 1 9.26 30.54 7.77
C MET A 1 8.90 29.34 6.88
N LYS A 2 9.80 28.81 6.02
CA LYS A 2 9.51 27.64 5.16
C LYS A 2 9.13 26.35 5.91
N PHE A 3 9.70 26.12 7.10
CA PHE A 3 9.39 24.94 7.91
C PHE A 3 7.97 24.94 8.47
N LEU A 4 7.47 26.13 8.85
CA LEU A 4 6.11 26.30 9.37
C LEU A 4 5.07 26.02 8.28
N PHE A 5 5.36 26.42 7.04
CA PHE A 5 4.49 26.14 5.89
C PHE A 5 4.35 24.64 5.63
N LEU A 6 5.45 23.87 5.69
CA LEU A 6 5.39 22.41 5.51
C LEU A 6 4.55 21.71 6.59
N LEU A 7 4.57 22.22 7.82
CA LEU A 7 3.81 21.66 8.95
C LEU A 7 2.30 21.83 8.75
N THR A 8 1.86 22.96 8.18
CA THR A 8 0.44 23.21 7.93
C THR A 8 -0.15 22.25 6.89
N ILE A 9 0.61 21.87 5.86
CA ILE A 9 0.14 20.94 4.82
C ILE A 9 -0.13 19.53 5.39
N PHE A 10 0.67 19.09 6.36
CA PHE A 10 0.48 17.80 7.00
C PHE A 10 -0.74 17.77 7.92
N LEU A 11 -0.98 18.84 8.69
CA LEU A 11 -2.07 18.90 9.67
C LEU A 11 -3.46 18.99 9.03
N PHE A 12 -3.57 19.63 7.86
CA PHE A 12 -4.85 19.80 7.15
C PHE A 12 -5.07 18.79 6.02
N SER A 13 -4.23 17.75 5.91
CA SER A 13 -4.44 16.72 4.92
C SER A 13 -5.70 15.89 5.28
N PRO A 14 -6.78 15.94 4.50
CA PRO A 14 -7.96 15.14 4.80
C PRO A 14 -7.62 13.67 4.55
N SER A 15 -7.73 12.83 5.57
CA SER A 15 -7.61 11.38 5.42
C SER A 15 -8.91 10.84 4.83
N LEU A 16 -9.08 11.05 3.53
CA LEU A 16 -10.24 10.54 2.78
C LEU A 16 -10.11 9.02 2.65
N SER A 17 -11.06 8.28 3.22
CA SER A 17 -11.19 6.84 3.09
C SER A 17 -12.65 6.52 2.90
N ASP A 18 -12.94 5.46 2.13
CA ASP A 18 -14.29 4.90 2.10
C ASP A 18 -14.73 4.51 3.52
N GLU A 19 -16.00 4.76 3.85
CA GLU A 19 -16.63 4.50 5.13
C GLU A 19 -17.93 3.69 4.94
N ILE A 20 -18.28 2.86 5.92
CA ILE A 20 -19.55 2.13 5.93
C ILE A 20 -20.36 2.62 7.11
N ILE A 21 -21.50 3.24 6.80
CA ILE A 21 -22.40 3.87 7.75
C ILE A 21 -23.72 3.09 7.77
N MET A 22 -24.38 3.09 8.92
CA MET A 22 -25.72 2.53 9.07
C MET A 22 -26.69 3.69 9.34
N ASP A 23 -27.76 3.75 8.57
CA ASP A 23 -28.84 4.73 8.75
C ASP A 23 -29.75 4.32 9.92
N MET A 24 -30.64 5.23 10.36
CA MET A 24 -31.60 4.98 11.45
C MET A 24 -32.52 3.78 11.15
N ASP A 25 -32.81 3.55 9.86
CA ASP A 25 -33.60 2.42 9.38
C ASP A 25 -32.82 1.08 9.33
N GLY A 26 -31.57 1.05 9.79
CA GLY A 26 -30.71 -0.14 9.74
C GLY A 26 -30.17 -0.47 8.34
N ASN A 27 -30.31 0.44 7.38
CA ASN A 27 -29.76 0.32 6.03
C ASN A 27 -28.26 0.63 6.03
N TYR A 28 -27.45 -0.22 5.38
CA TYR A 28 -26.01 0.04 5.24
C TYR A 28 -25.72 0.87 3.98
N ILE A 29 -24.83 1.85 4.10
CA ILE A 29 -24.41 2.75 3.03
C ILE A 29 -22.89 2.77 2.96
N LEU A 30 -22.34 2.59 1.76
CA LEU A 30 -20.93 2.83 1.46
C LEU A 30 -20.77 4.30 1.06
N MET A 31 -20.12 5.08 1.92
CA MET A 31 -19.69 6.44 1.62
C MET A 31 -18.30 6.36 1.00
N LYS A 32 -18.11 6.92 -0.19
CA LYS A 32 -16.81 6.95 -0.86
C LYS A 32 -16.05 8.23 -0.57
N ASP A 33 -14.75 8.19 -0.83
CA ASP A 33 -13.86 9.37 -0.79
C ASP A 33 -14.27 10.51 -1.73
N ASP A 34 -14.90 10.20 -2.86
CA ASP A 34 -15.43 11.16 -3.85
C ASP A 34 -16.72 11.86 -3.40
N GLY A 35 -17.23 11.55 -2.20
CA GLY A 35 -18.47 12.09 -1.65
C GLY A 35 -19.74 11.44 -2.22
N THR A 36 -19.61 10.48 -3.14
CA THR A 36 -20.74 9.67 -3.59
C THR A 36 -21.06 8.58 -2.58
N PHE A 37 -22.34 8.18 -2.53
CA PHE A 37 -22.78 7.10 -1.67
C PHE A 37 -23.48 6.00 -2.45
N LYS A 38 -23.37 4.77 -1.95
CA LYS A 38 -24.05 3.59 -2.51
C LYS A 38 -24.71 2.79 -1.41
N LYS A 39 -26.01 2.56 -1.53
CA LYS A 39 -26.74 1.66 -0.63
C LYS A 39 -26.24 0.22 -0.81
N LEU A 40 -25.90 -0.41 0.30
CA LEU A 40 -25.51 -1.81 0.37
C LEU A 40 -26.74 -2.68 0.70
N PRO A 41 -26.80 -3.93 0.19
CA PRO A 41 -27.84 -4.86 0.61
C PRO A 41 -27.70 -5.21 2.09
N ALA A 42 -28.74 -5.77 2.69
CA ALA A 42 -28.64 -6.27 4.07
C ALA A 42 -27.58 -7.39 4.15
N PRO A 43 -26.68 -7.37 5.17
CA PRO A 43 -25.75 -8.46 5.38
C PRO A 43 -26.51 -9.72 5.80
N LYS A 44 -25.96 -10.89 5.50
CA LYS A 44 -26.51 -12.16 6.00
C LYS A 44 -26.48 -12.18 7.53
N THR A 45 -27.39 -12.92 8.14
CA THR A 45 -27.50 -13.06 9.59
C THR A 45 -26.15 -13.43 10.22
N GLY A 46 -25.72 -12.67 11.23
CA GLY A 46 -24.43 -12.85 11.90
C GLY A 46 -23.21 -12.25 11.19
N ASN A 47 -23.37 -11.68 9.99
CA ASN A 47 -22.28 -11.04 9.25
C ASN A 47 -22.36 -9.52 9.33
N LYS A 48 -21.20 -8.87 9.19
CA LYS A 48 -21.05 -7.42 9.11
C LYS A 48 -20.13 -7.02 7.97
N TYR A 49 -20.35 -5.83 7.44
CA TYR A 49 -19.46 -5.25 6.45
C TYR A 49 -18.14 -4.78 7.06
N ILE A 50 -17.04 -4.95 6.33
CA ILE A 50 -15.70 -4.51 6.75
C ILE A 50 -14.98 -3.95 5.52
N ILE A 51 -14.49 -2.71 5.63
CA ILE A 51 -13.64 -2.09 4.61
C ILE A 51 -12.26 -2.76 4.67
N LYS A 52 -11.92 -3.50 3.61
CA LYS A 52 -10.61 -4.15 3.51
C LYS A 52 -9.57 -3.10 3.13
N LYS A 53 -8.63 -2.84 4.04
CA LYS A 53 -7.44 -2.03 3.73
C LYS A 53 -6.70 -2.64 2.54
N LYS A 54 -6.39 -1.81 1.54
CA LYS A 54 -5.60 -2.23 0.37
C LYS A 54 -4.24 -2.74 0.83
N LYS A 55 -3.98 -4.04 0.63
CA LYS A 55 -2.66 -4.61 0.85
C LYS A 55 -1.74 -4.16 -0.28
N ILE A 56 -0.93 -3.13 -0.03
CA ILE A 56 0.15 -2.76 -0.94
C ILE A 56 1.15 -3.93 -0.93
N LYS A 57 1.21 -4.71 -2.01
CA LYS A 57 2.29 -5.67 -2.21
C LYS A 57 3.58 -4.86 -2.30
N LYS A 58 4.31 -4.72 -1.19
CA LYS A 58 5.65 -4.15 -1.19
C LYS A 58 6.49 -5.05 -2.09
N ASN A 59 6.65 -4.68 -3.36
CA ASN A 59 7.65 -5.28 -4.22
C ASN A 59 8.98 -5.04 -3.51
N LYS A 60 9.50 -6.07 -2.84
CA LYS A 60 10.85 -6.08 -2.27
C LYS A 60 11.84 -6.12 -3.45
N LYS A 61 11.83 -5.11 -4.33
CA LYS A 61 13.02 -4.79 -5.10
C LYS A 61 14.03 -4.40 -4.03
N LYS A 62 14.90 -5.35 -3.67
CA LYS A 62 16.08 -5.08 -2.87
C LYS A 62 16.87 -4.07 -3.70
N PHE A 63 16.68 -2.78 -3.45
CA PHE A 63 17.58 -1.73 -3.89
C PHE A 63 18.93 -2.07 -3.24
N LYS A 64 19.70 -2.93 -3.90
CA LYS A 64 21.10 -3.16 -3.55
C LYS A 64 21.84 -1.95 -4.10
N ILE A 65 22.08 -0.97 -3.25
CA ILE A 65 22.87 0.23 -3.56
C ILE A 65 24.26 -0.17 -4.07
N PHE A 66 24.75 -1.34 -3.65
CA PHE A 66 26.02 -1.91 -4.10
C PHE A 66 25.82 -3.32 -4.70
N LYS A 67 26.23 -3.51 -5.95
CA LYS A 67 26.35 -4.84 -6.57
C LYS A 67 27.69 -5.45 -6.13
N LYS A 68 27.66 -6.65 -5.54
CA LYS A 68 28.88 -7.40 -5.21
C LYS A 68 29.58 -7.77 -6.53
N LYS A 69 30.84 -7.40 -6.69
CA LYS A 69 31.64 -7.76 -7.86
C LYS A 69 31.85 -9.27 -7.89
N GLU A 70 31.46 -9.93 -8.98
CA GLU A 70 31.73 -11.35 -9.19
C GLU A 70 33.24 -11.54 -9.42
N LYS A 71 33.87 -12.38 -8.59
CA LYS A 71 35.28 -12.72 -8.76
C LYS A 71 35.37 -13.76 -9.88
N LYS A 72 36.06 -13.44 -10.99
CA LYS A 72 36.40 -14.41 -12.01
C LYS A 72 37.41 -15.40 -11.43
N ALA A 73 37.09 -16.69 -11.43
CA ALA A 73 38.04 -17.73 -11.05
C ALA A 73 39.17 -17.78 -12.09
N ARG A 74 40.41 -18.00 -11.64
CA ARG A 74 41.56 -18.19 -12.55
C ARG A 74 41.43 -19.56 -13.21
N THR A 75 41.24 -19.59 -14.51
CA THR A 75 41.33 -20.80 -15.32
C THR A 75 42.78 -21.27 -15.33
N ARG A 76 43.03 -22.53 -14.92
CA ARG A 76 44.35 -23.15 -15.08
C ARG A 76 44.50 -23.54 -16.56
N SER A 77 45.54 -23.06 -17.23
CA SER A 77 45.89 -23.52 -18.58
C SER A 77 46.78 -24.76 -18.45
N ASN A 78 46.45 -25.82 -19.18
CA ASN A 78 47.29 -27.03 -19.30
C ASN A 78 48.38 -26.86 -20.37
N THR A 79 48.88 -25.64 -20.55
CA THR A 79 49.94 -25.30 -21.52
C THR A 79 51.32 -25.58 -20.92
N GLY A 80 51.53 -26.79 -20.42
CA GLY A 80 52.85 -27.30 -20.07
C GLY A 80 53.46 -27.97 -21.30
N ILE A 81 54.66 -27.57 -21.68
CA ILE A 81 55.45 -28.25 -22.71
C ILE A 81 56.20 -29.39 -22.01
N ARG A 82 56.17 -30.57 -22.64
CA ARG A 82 56.76 -31.81 -22.13
C ARG A 82 58.25 -31.88 -22.38
#